data_AF-A0A9E8RVM0-F1
#
_entry.id   AF-A0A9E8RVM0-F1
#
_cell.length_a   1.000
_cell.length_b   1.000
_cell.length_c   1.000
_cell.angle_alpha   90.00
_cell.angle_beta   90.00
_cell.angle_gamma   90.00
#
_symmetry.space_group_name_H-M   'P 1'
#
loop_
_entity.id
_entity.type
_entity.pdbx_description
1 polymer ?
#
loop_
_entity_poly.entity_id
_entity_poly.type
_entity_poly.pdbx_seq_one_letter_code
_entity_poly.pdbx_strand_id
1 'polypeptide(L)' 'MTVGEMLQYTNRLKEILSSHAPVAIKDRRLANLMNDLEQAYEIPALRNKNFEKQHPFVMQLYKTVSEARSL' A
#
# COMPACT_ATOMS: atom_id res chain seq x y z
N MET A 1 4.94 -8.83 -8.05
CA MET A 1 5.18 -8.94 -6.60
C MET A 1 5.52 -10.37 -6.25
N THR A 2 6.70 -10.57 -5.70
CA THR A 2 7.19 -11.81 -5.11
C THR A 2 6.71 -11.93 -3.67
N VAL A 3 6.89 -13.12 -3.07
CA VAL A 3 6.57 -13.36 -1.65
C VAL A 3 7.39 -12.46 -0.72
N GLY A 4 8.67 -12.24 -1.03
CA GLY A 4 9.56 -11.39 -0.23
C GLY A 4 9.11 -9.92 -0.20
N GLU A 5 8.79 -9.36 -1.37
CA GLU A 5 8.27 -7.99 -1.47
C GLU A 5 6.93 -7.83 -0.74
N MET A 6 6.01 -8.79 -0.91
CA MET A 6 4.73 -8.79 -0.21
C MET A 6 4.92 -8.76 1.31
N LEU A 7 5.82 -9.61 1.83
CA LEU A 7 6.12 -9.65 3.26
C LEU A 7 6.69 -8.31 3.75
N GLN A 8 7.64 -7.74 3.01
CA GLN A 8 8.26 -6.46 3.35
C GLN A 8 7.23 -5.33 3.44
N TYR A 9 6.40 -5.14 2.41
CA TYR A 9 5.39 -4.08 2.41
C TYR A 9 4.31 -4.31 3.46
N THR A 10 3.88 -5.56 3.67
CA THR A 10 2.89 -5.89 4.70
C THR A 10 3.42 -5.63 6.10
N ASN A 11 4.69 -5.94 6.36
CA ASN A 11 5.32 -5.64 7.65
C ASN A 11 5.45 -4.13 7.89
N ARG A 12 5.77 -3.36 6.85
CA ARG A 12 5.79 -1.89 6.94
C ARG A 12 4.40 -1.32 7.23
N LEU A 13 3.34 -1.82 6.58
CA LEU A 13 1.96 -1.46 6.91
C LEU A 13 1.65 -1.76 8.38
N LYS A 14 1.93 -2.99 8.85
CA LYS A 14 1.68 -3.41 10.24
C LYS A 14 2.39 -2.50 11.24
N GLU A 15 3.66 -2.18 10.99
CA GLU A 15 4.44 -1.29 11.86
C GLU A 15 3.88 0.13 11.90
N ILE A 16 3.40 0.67 10.77
CA ILE A 16 2.75 2.00 10.76
C ILE A 16 1.50 1.97 11.64
N LEU A 17 0.66 0.95 11.49
CA LEU A 17 -0.60 0.82 12.24
C LEU A 17 -0.36 0.64 13.74
N SER A 18 0.59 -0.21 14.12
CA SER A 18 0.92 -0.50 15.53
C SER A 18 1.79 0.56 16.21
N SER A 19 2.36 1.50 15.45
CA SER A 19 3.18 2.57 16.03
C SER A 19 2.38 3.48 16.98
N HIS A 20 3.05 4.06 17.98
CA HIS A 20 2.48 5.08 18.87
C HIS A 20 2.58 6.51 18.29
N ALA A 21 2.87 6.63 16.99
CA ALA A 21 3.02 7.91 16.32
C ALA A 21 1.67 8.66 16.25
N PRO A 22 1.69 10.01 16.26
CA PRO A 22 0.49 10.81 16.01
C PRO A 22 -0.19 10.44 14.68
N VAL A 23 -1.50 10.60 14.61
CA VAL A 23 -2.32 10.27 13.40
C VAL A 23 -1.75 10.94 12.15
N ALA A 24 -1.43 12.24 12.20
CA ALA A 24 -0.84 12.96 11.07
C ALA A 24 0.48 12.36 10.56
N ILE A 25 1.27 11.74 11.44
CA ILE A 25 2.50 11.04 11.05
C ILE A 25 2.18 9.69 10.42
N LYS A 26 1.21 8.94 10.96
CA LYS A 26 0.74 7.68 10.37
C LYS A 26 0.18 7.92 8.96
N ASP A 27 -0.63 8.95 8.78
CA ASP A 27 -1.21 9.32 7.48
C ASP A 27 -0.14 9.59 6.43
N ARG A 28 0.89 10.37 6.80
CA ARG A 28 2.02 10.64 5.92
C ARG A 28 2.78 9.36 5.56
N ARG A 29 2.98 8.44 6.52
CA ARG A 29 3.68 7.17 6.27
C ARG A 29 2.86 6.23 5.40
N LEU A 30 1.54 6.20 5.55
CA LEU A 30 0.63 5.44 4.69
C LEU A 30 0.62 6.01 3.27
N ALA A 31 0.55 7.34 3.12
CA ALA A 31 0.65 8.00 1.81
C ALA A 31 1.98 7.68 1.12
N ASN A 32 3.10 7.73 1.84
CA ASN A 32 4.40 7.31 1.29
C ASN A 32 4.40 5.83 0.88
N LEU A 33 3.79 4.94 1.67
CA LEU A 33 3.69 3.53 1.31
C LEU A 33 2.86 3.31 0.04
N MET A 34 1.79 4.08 -0.16
CA MET A 34 1.03 4.06 -1.42
C MET A 34 1.89 4.51 -2.60
N ASN A 35 2.61 5.64 -2.47
CA ASN A 35 3.50 6.14 -3.52
C ASN A 35 4.60 5.12 -3.88
N ASP A 36 5.16 4.44 -2.87
CA ASP A 36 6.18 3.40 -3.09
C ASP A 36 5.61 2.21 -3.88
N LEU A 37 4.38 1.79 -3.58
CA LEU A 37 3.69 0.72 -4.33
C LEU A 37 3.35 1.16 -5.77
N GLU A 38 2.91 2.40 -5.95
CA GLU A 38 2.62 2.98 -7.26
C GLU A 38 3.86 3.00 -8.14
N GLN A 39 5.00 3.45 -7.61
CA GLN A 39 6.25 3.50 -8.35
C GLN A 39 6.82 2.11 -8.62
N ALA A 40 6.81 1.21 -7.63
CA ALA A 40 7.42 -0.11 -7.77
C ALA A 40 6.67 -1.04 -8.74
N TYR A 41 5.34 -0.87 -8.87
CA TYR A 41 4.50 -1.73 -9.70
C TYR A 41 3.78 -0.99 -10.83
N GLU A 42 4.13 0.28 -11.06
CA GLU A 42 3.55 1.13 -12.10
C GLU A 42 2.01 1.17 -12.03
N ILE A 43 1.46 1.28 -10.81
CA ILE A 43 0.01 1.29 -10.61
C ILE A 43 -0.57 2.51 -11.34
N PRO A 44 -1.53 2.33 -12.27
CA PRO A 44 -2.12 3.44 -12.99
C PRO A 44 -2.88 4.38 -12.06
N ALA A 45 -2.70 5.69 -12.23
CA ALA A 45 -3.39 6.72 -11.44
C ALA A 45 -4.92 6.67 -11.59
N LEU A 46 -5.40 6.18 -12.73
CA LEU A 46 -6.82 5.93 -12.98
C LEU A 46 -7.11 4.44 -12.95
N ARG A 47 -8.32 4.08 -12.53
CA ARG A 47 -8.75 2.69 -12.45
C ARG A 47 -8.56 1.96 -13.78
N ASN A 48 -7.73 0.92 -13.77
CA ASN A 48 -7.48 0.06 -14.92
C ASN A 48 -7.83 -1.40 -14.58
N LYS A 49 -8.96 -1.89 -15.10
CA LYS A 49 -9.46 -3.25 -14.82
C LYS A 49 -8.52 -4.36 -15.31
N ASN A 50 -7.76 -4.11 -16.38
CA ASN A 50 -6.81 -5.10 -16.89
C ASN A 50 -5.61 -5.22 -15.97
N PHE A 51 -5.09 -4.09 -15.49
CA PHE A 51 -4.03 -4.06 -14.47
C PHE A 51 -4.49 -4.76 -13.19
N GLU A 52 -5.69 -4.44 -12.68
CA GLU A 52 -6.24 -5.07 -11.48
C GLU A 52 -6.32 -6.61 -11.60
N LYS A 53 -6.67 -7.13 -12.78
CA LYS A 53 -6.72 -8.57 -13.04
C LYS A 53 -5.34 -9.22 -13.12
N GLN A 54 -4.36 -8.52 -13.68
CA GLN A 54 -2.99 -9.03 -13.85
C GLN A 54 -2.18 -8.96 -12.54
N HIS A 55 -2.50 -8.00 -11.67
CA HIS A 55 -1.77 -7.75 -10.42
C HIS A 55 -2.70 -7.77 -9.19
N PRO A 56 -3.45 -8.86 -8.96
CA PRO A 56 -4.48 -8.92 -7.91
C PRO A 56 -3.90 -8.70 -6.51
N PHE A 57 -2.73 -9.26 -6.21
CA PHE A 57 -2.08 -9.11 -4.91
C PHE A 57 -1.55 -7.70 -4.65
N VAL A 58 -0.98 -7.05 -5.68
CA VAL A 58 -0.51 -5.66 -5.57
C VAL A 58 -1.69 -4.76 -5.25
N MET A 59 -2.79 -4.94 -5.99
CA MET A 59 -3.99 -4.17 -5.79
C MET A 59 -4.70 -4.46 -4.47
N GLN A 60 -4.66 -5.71 -3.98
CA GLN A 60 -5.18 -6.05 -2.66
C GLN A 60 -4.43 -5.27 -1.57
N LEU A 61 -3.10 -5.34 -1.58
CA LEU A 61 -2.28 -4.61 -0.62
C LEU A 61 -2.49 -3.09 -0.73
N TYR A 62 -2.47 -2.55 -1.95
CA TYR A 62 -2.68 -1.12 -2.19
C TYR A 62 -4.04 -0.63 -1.66
N LYS A 63 -5.12 -1.39 -1.90
CA LYS A 63 -6.46 -1.10 -1.34
C LYS A 63 -6.44 -1.16 0.19
N THR A 64 -5.81 -2.17 0.78
CA THR A 64 -5.69 -2.26 2.25
C THR A 64 -4.96 -1.06 2.86
N VAL A 65 -3.88 -0.56 2.23
CA VAL A 65 -3.19 0.66 2.69
C VAL A 65 -4.09 1.89 2.54
N SER A 66 -4.81 2.01 1.43
CA SER A 66 -5.74 3.12 1.17
C SER A 66 -6.89 3.16 2.18
N GLU A 67 -7.47 2.00 2.51
CA GLU A 67 -8.52 1.85 3.52
C GLU A 67 -7.99 2.26 4.90
N ALA A 68 -6.80 1.81 5.27
CA ALA A 68 -6.20 2.13 6.55
C ALA A 68 -5.90 3.63 6.74
N ARG A 69 -5.70 4.37 5.64
CA ARG A 69 -5.53 5.84 5.65
C ARG A 69 -6.87 6.59 5.74
N SER A 70 -7.98 5.93 5.45
CA SER A 70 -9.32 6.52 5.45
C SER A 70 -10.05 6.35 6.79
N LEU A 71 -9.40 5.72 7.78
CA LEU A 71 -9.88 5.47 9.14
C LEU A 71 -9.31 6.50 10.12
#